data_AF-A0AAD7KDT1-F1
#
_entry.id   AF-A0AAD7KDT1-F1
#
_cell.length_a   1.000
_cell.length_b   1.000
_cell.length_c   1.000
_cell.angle_alpha   90.00
_cell.angle_beta   90.00
_cell.angle_gamma   90.00
#
_symmetry.space_group_name_H-M   'P 1'
#
loop_
_entity.id
_entity.type
_entity.pdbx_description
1 polymer ?
#
loop_
_entity_poly.entity_id
_entity_poly.type
_entity_poly.pdbx_seq_one_letter_code
_entity_poly.pdbx_strand_id
1 'polypeptide(L)'
;MTSPPAKRQRTEDASITRSSIWYKDGSVVLQAQNTQFRVHWSFLSQNSSFFRDLENLPQPPEQPTVDGCPVVELPDNADDVKYLLKALYNPAIFHQKALDFPYIASFIRLGRKYEFKDLFHIALERLTDENPATLEAFDALYYPPGLSTHAGRGQPTRITDYPGVYHDILTLARENELRSLLPWAYVCPEIFNGLPRPDGTTSLLSSTDTQLCIIGRDKLLRAQCSPDKTFGWLVPSESNANGCKHHEICSRSRESIWYSFATSPRIQYALSTPKFLTRLPFCDHCRERAKEGMTAGRAKMWEALPSMFGLPPWNELKSEL
;
A
#
# COMPACT_ATOMS: atom_id res chain seq x y z
N MET A 1 4.38 -54.64 26.57
CA MET A 1 3.15 -53.83 26.69
C MET A 1 3.14 -52.87 25.51
N THR A 2 2.41 -53.22 24.46
CA THR A 2 2.29 -52.46 23.22
C THR A 2 1.09 -51.53 23.32
N SER A 3 1.32 -50.22 23.24
CA SER A 3 0.26 -49.20 23.23
C SER A 3 -0.56 -49.31 21.94
N PRO A 4 -1.90 -49.14 21.99
CA PRO A 4 -2.74 -49.19 20.79
C PRO A 4 -2.58 -47.90 19.97
N PRO A 5 -2.72 -47.97 18.63
CA PRO A 5 -2.54 -46.81 17.77
C PRO A 5 -3.66 -45.79 17.98
N ALA A 6 -3.28 -44.52 18.04
CA ALA A 6 -4.18 -43.39 18.15
C ALA A 6 -5.21 -43.40 17.01
N LYS A 7 -6.50 -43.37 17.37
CA LYS A 7 -7.60 -43.15 16.43
C LYS A 7 -7.35 -41.83 15.69
N ARG A 8 -7.18 -41.90 14.36
CA ARG A 8 -7.23 -40.74 13.48
C ARG A 8 -8.53 -39.98 13.77
N GLN A 9 -8.38 -38.73 14.16
CA GLN A 9 -9.47 -37.78 14.36
C GLN A 9 -10.12 -37.55 12.99
N ARG A 10 -11.40 -37.86 12.89
CA ARG A 10 -12.24 -37.64 11.71
C ARG A 10 -12.34 -36.14 11.49
N THR A 11 -11.78 -35.63 10.39
CA THR A 11 -12.07 -34.29 9.89
C THR A 11 -13.57 -34.21 9.64
N GLU A 12 -14.26 -33.29 10.32
CA GLU A 12 -15.64 -32.97 10.01
C GLU A 12 -15.69 -32.40 8.60
N ASP A 13 -16.43 -33.05 7.69
CA ASP A 13 -16.73 -32.52 6.36
C ASP A 13 -17.52 -31.22 6.53
N ALA A 14 -16.83 -30.08 6.52
CA ALA A 14 -17.45 -28.78 6.60
C ALA A 14 -18.45 -28.62 5.44
N SER A 15 -19.71 -28.33 5.75
CA SER A 15 -20.78 -28.30 4.76
C SER A 15 -20.56 -27.20 3.72
N ILE A 16 -20.65 -27.55 2.44
CA ILE A 16 -20.62 -26.60 1.33
C ILE A 16 -21.84 -25.66 1.43
N THR A 17 -21.60 -24.36 1.28
CA THR A 17 -22.60 -23.28 1.40
C THR A 17 -22.76 -22.54 0.08
N ARG A 18 -24.01 -22.25 -0.31
CA ARG A 18 -24.31 -21.42 -1.49
C ARG A 18 -24.15 -19.93 -1.15
N SER A 19 -23.42 -19.19 -1.97
CA SER A 19 -23.29 -17.74 -1.81
C SER A 19 -24.54 -16.99 -2.27
N SER A 20 -24.60 -15.69 -1.96
CA SER A 20 -25.62 -14.79 -2.51
C SER A 20 -25.46 -14.51 -4.02
N ILE A 21 -24.30 -14.84 -4.60
CA ILE A 21 -24.04 -14.72 -6.04
C ILE A 21 -24.44 -16.06 -6.67
N TRP A 22 -25.73 -16.17 -6.98
CA TRP A 22 -26.32 -17.38 -7.51
C TRP A 22 -27.29 -17.05 -8.64
N TYR A 23 -26.79 -17.10 -9.88
CA TYR A 23 -27.61 -16.82 -11.06
C TYR A 23 -28.36 -18.08 -11.50
N LYS A 24 -29.67 -17.98 -11.67
CA LYS A 24 -30.54 -19.11 -12.04
C LYS A 24 -30.21 -19.69 -13.41
N ASP A 25 -29.72 -18.84 -14.31
CA ASP A 25 -29.25 -19.11 -15.66
C ASP A 25 -27.73 -19.30 -15.76
N GLY A 26 -27.01 -19.31 -14.62
CA GLY A 26 -25.58 -19.55 -14.60
C GLY A 26 -25.21 -20.90 -15.22
N SER A 27 -24.08 -20.91 -15.94
CA SER A 27 -23.56 -22.04 -16.70
C SER A 27 -22.38 -22.76 -16.04
N VAL A 28 -21.85 -22.21 -14.93
CA VAL A 28 -20.75 -22.80 -14.16
C VAL A 28 -20.92 -22.50 -12.67
N VAL A 29 -20.45 -23.42 -11.82
CA VAL A 29 -20.31 -23.20 -10.38
C VAL A 29 -18.83 -23.09 -10.03
N LEU A 30 -18.40 -21.93 -9.55
CA LEU A 30 -17.08 -21.77 -8.95
C LEU A 30 -17.17 -22.16 -7.48
N GLN A 31 -16.26 -22.99 -6.99
CA GLN A 31 -16.15 -23.34 -5.58
C GLN A 31 -14.83 -22.81 -5.03
N ALA A 32 -14.89 -22.00 -3.99
CA ALA A 32 -13.71 -21.53 -3.25
C ALA A 32 -13.92 -21.82 -1.77
N GLN A 33 -13.00 -22.56 -1.16
CA GLN A 33 -13.19 -23.14 0.18
C GLN A 33 -14.54 -23.88 0.23
N ASN A 34 -15.38 -23.60 1.23
CA ASN A 34 -16.69 -24.20 1.40
C ASN A 34 -17.83 -23.34 0.82
N THR A 35 -17.52 -22.42 -0.11
CA THR A 35 -18.50 -21.51 -0.71
C THR A 35 -18.61 -21.74 -2.21
N GLN A 36 -19.84 -21.84 -2.71
CA GLN A 36 -20.13 -21.97 -4.13
C GLN A 36 -20.80 -20.71 -4.71
N PHE A 37 -20.41 -20.38 -5.94
CA PHE A 37 -20.89 -19.24 -6.71
C PHE A 37 -21.39 -19.75 -8.05
N ARG A 38 -22.68 -19.58 -8.35
CA ARG A 38 -23.22 -19.97 -9.66
C ARG A 38 -23.24 -18.76 -10.58
N VAL A 39 -22.42 -18.80 -11.62
CA VAL A 39 -22.11 -17.67 -12.52
C VAL A 39 -22.09 -18.11 -13.98
N HIS A 40 -21.69 -17.21 -14.88
CA HIS A 40 -21.72 -17.43 -16.32
C HIS A 40 -20.31 -17.52 -16.89
N TRP A 41 -20.03 -18.57 -17.66
CA TRP A 41 -18.81 -18.68 -18.45
C TRP A 41 -18.56 -17.45 -19.32
N SER A 42 -19.60 -16.93 -19.99
CA SER A 42 -19.48 -15.76 -20.87
C SER A 42 -18.86 -14.55 -20.17
N PHE A 43 -19.22 -14.27 -18.91
CA PHE A 43 -18.65 -13.17 -18.14
C PHE A 43 -17.20 -13.44 -17.72
N LEU A 44 -16.89 -14.68 -17.30
CA LEU A 44 -15.53 -15.06 -16.92
C LEU A 44 -14.60 -15.02 -18.13
N SER A 45 -14.97 -15.70 -19.22
CA SER A 45 -14.20 -15.83 -20.46
C SER A 45 -14.02 -14.49 -21.19
N GLN A 46 -14.99 -13.58 -21.11
CA GLN A 46 -14.85 -12.24 -21.68
C GLN A 46 -13.76 -11.42 -20.97
N ASN A 47 -13.64 -11.55 -19.64
CA ASN A 47 -12.77 -10.71 -18.81
C ASN A 47 -11.46 -11.40 -18.38
N SER A 48 -11.31 -12.70 -18.65
CA SER A 48 -10.14 -13.51 -18.31
C SER A 48 -9.80 -14.50 -19.43
N SER A 49 -8.56 -14.44 -19.93
CA SER A 49 -8.05 -15.45 -20.88
C SER A 49 -7.91 -16.83 -20.22
N PHE A 50 -7.46 -16.89 -18.97
CA PHE A 50 -7.43 -18.14 -18.19
C PHE A 50 -8.78 -18.86 -18.19
N PHE A 51 -9.88 -18.18 -17.85
CA PHE A 51 -11.19 -18.83 -17.79
C PHE A 51 -11.74 -19.17 -19.17
N ARG A 52 -11.39 -18.40 -20.21
CA ARG A 52 -11.71 -18.71 -21.60
C ARG A 52 -11.02 -19.99 -22.06
N ASP A 53 -9.75 -20.18 -21.72
CA ASP A 53 -9.02 -21.38 -22.07
C ASP A 53 -9.56 -22.58 -21.27
N LEU A 54 -9.84 -22.37 -19.98
CA LEU A 54 -10.43 -23.39 -19.10
C LEU A 54 -11.80 -23.88 -19.60
N GLU A 55 -12.66 -22.99 -20.11
CA GLU A 55 -13.95 -23.35 -20.70
C GLU A 55 -13.80 -24.28 -21.91
N ASN A 56 -12.73 -24.13 -22.69
CA ASN A 56 -12.48 -24.90 -23.91
C ASN A 56 -11.75 -26.23 -23.65
N LEU A 57 -11.34 -26.53 -22.42
CA LEU A 57 -10.69 -27.79 -22.10
C LEU A 57 -11.69 -28.95 -22.12
N PRO A 58 -11.28 -30.14 -22.60
CA PRO A 58 -12.11 -31.34 -22.51
C PRO A 58 -12.43 -31.66 -21.03
N GLN A 59 -13.71 -31.70 -20.67
CA GLN A 59 -14.10 -32.03 -19.31
C GLN A 59 -14.03 -33.54 -19.06
N PRO A 60 -13.50 -33.99 -17.92
CA PRO A 60 -13.52 -35.40 -17.56
C PRO A 60 -14.96 -35.90 -17.37
N PRO A 61 -15.25 -37.16 -17.72
CA PRO A 61 -16.62 -37.69 -17.73
C PRO A 61 -17.30 -37.75 -16.35
N GLU A 62 -16.52 -37.69 -15.25
CA GLU A 62 -17.02 -37.75 -13.86
C GLU A 62 -16.88 -36.42 -13.11
N GLN A 63 -16.99 -35.29 -13.81
CA GLN A 63 -16.87 -33.99 -13.13
C GLN A 63 -18.06 -33.74 -12.19
N PRO A 64 -17.82 -33.29 -10.93
CA PRO A 64 -18.88 -32.91 -10.02
C PRO A 64 -19.76 -31.83 -10.64
N THR A 65 -21.08 -31.97 -10.51
CA THR A 65 -22.05 -30.98 -10.96
C THR A 65 -22.94 -30.52 -9.82
N VAL A 66 -23.34 -29.25 -9.86
CA VAL A 66 -24.32 -28.66 -8.95
C VAL A 66 -25.35 -27.92 -9.79
N ASP A 67 -26.63 -28.23 -9.57
CA ASP A 67 -27.76 -27.73 -10.36
C ASP A 67 -27.56 -27.93 -11.88
N GLY A 68 -26.89 -29.02 -12.28
CA GLY A 68 -26.58 -29.33 -13.68
C GLY A 68 -25.42 -28.54 -14.30
N CYS A 69 -24.74 -27.69 -13.52
CA CYS A 69 -23.55 -26.96 -13.95
C CYS A 69 -22.27 -27.66 -13.49
N PRO A 70 -21.20 -27.66 -14.29
CA PRO A 70 -19.90 -28.14 -13.86
C PRO A 70 -19.36 -27.31 -12.71
N VAL A 71 -18.74 -27.98 -11.73
CA VAL A 71 -18.04 -27.33 -10.62
C VAL A 71 -16.56 -27.14 -10.97
N VAL A 72 -16.08 -25.91 -10.83
CA VAL A 72 -14.67 -25.55 -10.94
C VAL A 72 -14.18 -25.15 -9.55
N GLU A 73 -13.28 -25.95 -9.00
CA GLU A 73 -12.66 -25.67 -7.70
C GLU A 73 -11.50 -24.69 -7.85
N LEU A 74 -11.56 -23.61 -7.08
CA LEU A 74 -10.52 -22.60 -6.96
C LEU A 74 -9.89 -22.74 -5.56
N PRO A 75 -8.55 -22.81 -5.44
CA PRO A 75 -7.88 -22.95 -4.15
C PRO A 75 -7.85 -21.63 -3.34
N ASP A 76 -8.57 -20.60 -3.80
CA ASP A 76 -8.54 -19.25 -3.24
C ASP A 76 -9.51 -19.05 -2.09
N ASN A 77 -9.37 -17.91 -1.41
CA ASN A 77 -10.31 -17.47 -0.39
C ASN A 77 -11.68 -17.14 -1.01
N ALA A 78 -12.76 -17.59 -0.35
CA ALA A 78 -14.13 -17.36 -0.83
C ALA A 78 -14.50 -15.87 -0.91
N ASP A 79 -14.05 -15.04 0.03
CA ASP A 79 -14.31 -13.60 -0.03
C ASP A 79 -13.58 -12.94 -1.20
N ASP A 80 -12.36 -13.37 -1.53
CA ASP A 80 -11.64 -12.82 -2.69
C ASP A 80 -12.40 -13.09 -4.00
N VAL A 81 -12.89 -14.32 -4.18
CA VAL A 81 -13.71 -14.69 -5.35
C VAL A 81 -15.01 -13.89 -5.36
N LYS A 82 -15.66 -13.72 -4.20
CA LYS A 82 -16.90 -12.94 -4.07
C LYS A 82 -16.71 -11.46 -4.46
N TYR A 83 -15.66 -10.79 -4.00
CA TYR A 83 -15.40 -9.38 -4.34
C TYR A 83 -15.07 -9.21 -5.82
N LEU A 84 -14.29 -10.13 -6.39
CA LEU A 84 -14.03 -10.17 -7.84
C LEU A 84 -15.33 -10.34 -8.65
N LEU A 85 -16.17 -11.32 -8.28
CA LEU A 85 -17.44 -11.57 -8.97
C LEU A 85 -18.40 -10.39 -8.83
N LYS A 86 -18.49 -9.76 -7.65
CA LYS A 86 -19.29 -8.53 -7.47
C LYS A 86 -18.89 -7.44 -8.45
N ALA A 87 -17.59 -7.27 -8.70
CA ALA A 87 -17.07 -6.29 -9.64
C ALA A 87 -17.39 -6.64 -11.09
N LEU A 88 -17.23 -7.90 -11.48
CA LEU A 88 -17.56 -8.38 -12.83
C LEU A 88 -19.04 -8.18 -13.17
N TYR A 89 -19.94 -8.41 -12.22
CA TYR A 89 -21.39 -8.27 -12.42
C TYR A 89 -21.94 -6.86 -12.15
N ASN A 90 -21.12 -5.96 -11.60
CA ASN A 90 -21.50 -4.57 -11.36
C ASN A 90 -20.37 -3.60 -11.75
N PRO A 91 -20.30 -3.22 -13.03
CA PRO A 91 -19.27 -2.30 -13.53
C PRO A 91 -19.26 -0.92 -12.87
N ALA A 92 -20.35 -0.50 -12.21
CA ALA A 92 -20.39 0.76 -11.47
C ALA A 92 -19.35 0.81 -10.33
N ILE A 93 -18.88 -0.35 -9.86
CA ILE A 93 -17.79 -0.44 -8.88
C ILE A 93 -16.52 0.22 -9.41
N PHE A 94 -16.18 0.08 -10.69
CA PHE A 94 -14.97 0.66 -11.27
C PHE A 94 -14.95 2.18 -11.26
N HIS A 95 -16.13 2.80 -11.33
CA HIS A 95 -16.28 4.26 -11.37
C HIS A 95 -16.33 4.90 -9.98
N GLN A 96 -16.30 4.11 -8.91
CA GLN A 96 -16.21 4.66 -7.57
C GLN A 96 -14.88 5.38 -7.38
N LYS A 97 -14.96 6.56 -6.75
CA LYS A 97 -13.79 7.41 -6.47
C LYS A 97 -12.81 6.71 -5.54
N ALA A 98 -13.33 6.09 -4.49
CA ALA A 98 -12.61 5.25 -3.54
C ALA A 98 -13.20 3.84 -3.57
N LEU A 99 -12.35 2.83 -3.50
CA LEU A 99 -12.77 1.43 -3.35
C LEU A 99 -12.41 0.89 -1.99
N ASP A 100 -13.28 0.04 -1.44
CA ASP A 100 -12.97 -0.66 -0.21
C ASP A 100 -11.79 -1.60 -0.44
N PHE A 101 -10.88 -1.66 0.54
CA PHE A 101 -9.67 -2.45 0.46
C PHE A 101 -9.88 -3.93 0.08
N PRO A 102 -10.96 -4.63 0.52
CA PRO A 102 -11.21 -6.00 0.05
C PRO A 102 -11.29 -6.13 -1.47
N TYR A 103 -11.92 -5.19 -2.19
CA TYR A 103 -11.91 -5.21 -3.67
C TYR A 103 -10.48 -5.10 -4.22
N ILE A 104 -9.68 -4.18 -3.69
CA ILE A 104 -8.28 -3.98 -4.09
C ILE A 104 -7.48 -5.26 -3.88
N ALA A 105 -7.58 -5.86 -2.68
CA ALA A 105 -6.86 -7.07 -2.33
C ALA A 105 -7.23 -8.24 -3.25
N SER A 106 -8.52 -8.44 -3.50
CA SER A 106 -9.03 -9.50 -4.38
C SER A 106 -8.57 -9.31 -5.83
N PHE A 107 -8.60 -8.07 -6.34
CA PHE A 107 -8.16 -7.78 -7.70
C PHE A 107 -6.66 -7.98 -7.88
N ILE A 108 -5.83 -7.63 -6.88
CA ILE A 108 -4.40 -7.89 -6.93
C ILE A 108 -4.11 -9.40 -6.91
N ARG A 109 -4.69 -10.14 -5.95
CA ARG A 109 -4.44 -11.58 -5.77
C ARG A 109 -4.96 -12.41 -6.95
N LEU A 110 -6.20 -12.19 -7.34
CA LEU A 110 -6.88 -13.00 -8.35
C LEU A 110 -6.70 -12.45 -9.77
N GLY A 111 -6.55 -11.13 -9.93
CA GLY A 111 -6.46 -10.52 -11.25
C GLY A 111 -5.18 -10.90 -12.00
N ARG A 112 -4.05 -11.03 -11.29
CA ARG A 112 -2.83 -11.56 -11.88
C ARG A 112 -2.91 -13.07 -12.12
N LYS A 113 -3.41 -13.83 -11.13
CA LYS A 113 -3.49 -15.29 -11.15
C LYS A 113 -4.42 -15.83 -12.24
N TYR A 114 -5.57 -15.19 -12.42
CA TYR A 114 -6.60 -15.57 -13.39
C TYR A 114 -6.70 -14.58 -14.54
N GLU A 115 -5.68 -13.75 -14.75
CA GLU A 115 -5.57 -12.87 -15.91
C GLU A 115 -6.76 -11.91 -16.13
N PHE A 116 -7.41 -11.44 -15.05
CA PHE A 116 -8.34 -10.31 -15.10
C PHE A 116 -7.54 -9.00 -15.13
N LYS A 117 -6.92 -8.70 -16.28
CA LYS A 117 -5.96 -7.60 -16.46
C LYS A 117 -6.53 -6.24 -16.05
N ASP A 118 -7.75 -5.93 -16.47
CA ASP A 118 -8.38 -4.64 -16.15
C ASP A 118 -8.59 -4.46 -14.64
N LEU A 119 -9.05 -5.51 -13.95
CA LEU A 119 -9.21 -5.49 -12.49
C LEU A 119 -7.86 -5.29 -11.80
N PHE A 120 -6.84 -6.04 -12.24
CA PHE A 120 -5.48 -5.94 -11.71
C PHE A 120 -4.93 -4.52 -11.89
N HIS A 121 -5.04 -3.94 -13.09
CA HIS A 121 -4.56 -2.59 -13.37
C HIS A 121 -5.30 -1.52 -12.56
N ILE A 122 -6.62 -1.60 -12.43
CA ILE A 122 -7.42 -0.67 -11.61
C ILE A 122 -6.96 -0.70 -10.14
N ALA A 123 -6.75 -1.88 -9.58
CA ALA A 123 -6.30 -2.02 -8.20
C ALA A 123 -4.86 -1.54 -8.01
N LEU A 124 -3.97 -1.87 -8.96
CA LEU A 124 -2.58 -1.44 -8.92
C LEU A 124 -2.45 0.07 -9.00
N GLU A 125 -3.18 0.72 -9.91
CA GLU A 125 -3.20 2.19 -10.04
C GLU A 125 -3.64 2.86 -8.73
N ARG A 126 -4.66 2.31 -8.06
CA ARG A 126 -5.12 2.81 -6.75
C ARG A 126 -4.06 2.66 -5.67
N LEU A 127 -3.34 1.54 -5.65
CA LEU A 127 -2.26 1.32 -4.69
C LEU A 127 -1.06 2.26 -4.94
N THR A 128 -0.67 2.47 -6.21
CA THR A 128 0.44 3.37 -6.58
C THR A 128 0.14 4.82 -6.28
N ASP A 129 -1.12 5.24 -6.43
CA ASP A 129 -1.56 6.59 -6.09
C ASP A 129 -1.47 6.88 -4.60
N GLU A 130 -1.65 5.87 -3.75
CA GLU A 130 -1.53 6.01 -2.30
C GLU A 130 -0.12 5.73 -1.76
N ASN A 131 0.72 5.04 -2.55
CA ASN A 131 2.08 4.64 -2.20
C ASN A 131 3.04 5.08 -3.32
N PRO A 132 3.40 6.38 -3.35
CA PRO A 132 4.15 6.96 -4.45
C PRO A 132 5.58 6.40 -4.53
N ALA A 133 6.04 6.14 -5.75
CA ALA A 133 7.41 5.72 -6.05
C ALA A 133 8.34 6.90 -6.45
N THR A 134 7.78 8.10 -6.61
CA THR A 134 8.54 9.32 -6.95
C THR A 134 8.25 10.44 -5.96
N LEU A 135 9.23 11.33 -5.79
CA LEU A 135 9.09 12.47 -4.89
C LEU A 135 8.01 13.44 -5.38
N GLU A 136 7.87 13.56 -6.70
CA GLU A 136 6.88 14.38 -7.37
C GLU A 136 5.46 13.85 -7.12
N ALA A 137 5.26 12.53 -7.20
CA ALA A 137 3.98 11.91 -6.88
C ALA A 137 3.63 12.07 -5.38
N PHE A 138 4.63 11.92 -4.51
CA PHE A 138 4.47 12.22 -3.08
C PHE A 138 4.09 13.68 -2.84
N ASP A 139 4.71 14.64 -3.53
CA ASP A 139 4.33 16.05 -3.44
C ASP A 139 2.91 16.31 -3.93
N ALA A 140 2.50 15.69 -5.03
CA ALA A 140 1.14 15.83 -5.55
C ALA A 140 0.09 15.31 -4.55
N LEU A 141 0.42 14.24 -3.81
CA LEU A 141 -0.46 13.61 -2.82
C LEU A 141 -0.58 14.40 -1.51
N TYR A 142 0.57 14.86 -0.96
CA TYR A 142 0.62 15.47 0.38
C TYR A 142 0.70 17.01 0.38
N TYR A 143 1.13 17.63 -0.71
CA TYR A 143 1.30 19.08 -0.82
C TYR A 143 0.68 19.69 -2.08
N PRO A 144 -0.57 19.34 -2.45
CA PRO A 144 -1.15 19.78 -3.72
C PRO A 144 -1.21 21.31 -3.85
N PRO A 145 -1.07 21.84 -5.08
CA PRO A 145 -1.20 23.27 -5.34
C PRO A 145 -2.56 23.81 -4.88
N GLY A 146 -2.57 24.96 -4.22
CA GLY A 146 -3.80 25.66 -3.84
C GLY A 146 -4.46 25.22 -2.53
N LEU A 147 -3.96 24.19 -1.84
CA LEU A 147 -4.41 23.81 -0.49
C LEU A 147 -3.44 24.32 0.59
N SER A 148 -3.99 24.95 1.64
CA SER A 148 -3.23 25.67 2.68
C SER A 148 -2.92 24.83 3.93
N THR A 149 -3.27 23.54 3.93
CA THR A 149 -3.24 22.73 5.16
C THR A 149 -1.86 22.15 5.45
N HIS A 150 -1.43 22.34 6.71
CA HIS A 150 -0.27 21.69 7.35
C HIS A 150 -0.68 20.37 8.05
N ALA A 151 -1.81 19.78 7.67
CA ALA A 151 -2.37 18.60 8.30
C ALA A 151 -3.15 17.76 7.28
N GLY A 152 -2.60 16.61 6.88
CA GLY A 152 -3.28 15.57 6.10
C GLY A 152 -3.00 15.54 4.60
N ARG A 153 -3.26 14.38 3.98
CA ARG A 153 -3.28 14.20 2.51
C ARG A 153 -4.21 15.26 1.89
N GLY A 154 -3.75 15.94 0.85
CA GLY A 154 -4.54 16.98 0.19
C GLY A 154 -5.40 16.46 -0.97
N GLN A 155 -5.17 15.23 -1.42
CA GLN A 155 -6.02 14.55 -2.40
C GLN A 155 -7.01 13.61 -1.71
N PRO A 156 -8.23 13.45 -2.25
CA PRO A 156 -9.18 12.45 -1.77
C PRO A 156 -8.60 11.05 -1.99
N THR A 157 -8.72 10.18 -0.97
CA THR A 157 -8.19 8.81 -1.03
C THR A 157 -8.86 8.01 -2.14
N ARG A 158 -8.10 7.11 -2.77
CA ARG A 158 -8.61 6.18 -3.81
C ARG A 158 -8.93 4.80 -3.22
N ILE A 159 -8.55 4.58 -1.98
CA ILE A 159 -8.90 3.44 -1.13
C ILE A 159 -9.71 3.99 0.05
N THR A 160 -10.81 3.31 0.39
CA THR A 160 -11.62 3.68 1.55
C THR A 160 -10.77 3.58 2.81
N ASP A 161 -10.68 4.68 3.56
CA ASP A 161 -9.82 4.77 4.75
C ASP A 161 -10.44 4.03 5.94
N TYR A 162 -9.60 3.33 6.71
CA TYR A 162 -9.91 2.74 8.01
C TYR A 162 -8.60 2.55 8.78
N PRO A 163 -8.63 2.42 10.12
CA PRO A 163 -7.42 2.44 10.93
C PRO A 163 -6.31 1.46 10.47
N GLY A 164 -6.68 0.23 10.11
CA GLY A 164 -5.75 -0.80 9.67
C GLY A 164 -5.29 -0.76 8.20
N VAL A 165 -5.75 0.21 7.38
CA VAL A 165 -5.59 0.12 5.92
C VAL A 165 -4.13 0.08 5.47
N TYR A 166 -3.23 0.81 6.14
CA TYR A 166 -1.81 0.83 5.78
C TYR A 166 -1.11 -0.51 6.10
N HIS A 167 -1.50 -1.19 7.18
CA HIS A 167 -0.99 -2.53 7.50
C HIS A 167 -1.41 -3.53 6.43
N ASP A 168 -2.67 -3.43 6.00
CA ASP A 168 -3.22 -4.33 5.00
C ASP A 168 -2.62 -4.07 3.60
N ILE A 169 -2.41 -2.80 3.21
CA ILE A 169 -1.67 -2.42 2.00
C ILE A 169 -0.24 -2.98 2.00
N LEU A 170 0.49 -2.79 3.11
CA LEU A 170 1.85 -3.30 3.27
C LEU A 170 1.87 -4.83 3.10
N THR A 171 0.97 -5.52 3.80
CA THR A 171 0.85 -6.98 3.74
C THR A 171 0.57 -7.45 2.32
N LEU A 172 -0.41 -6.83 1.65
CA LEU A 172 -0.79 -7.15 0.27
C LEU A 172 0.37 -6.93 -0.70
N ALA A 173 1.06 -5.80 -0.59
CA ALA A 173 2.20 -5.47 -1.44
C ALA A 173 3.33 -6.50 -1.29
N ARG A 174 3.63 -6.92 -0.05
CA ARG A 174 4.62 -7.96 0.24
C ARG A 174 4.21 -9.31 -0.33
N GLU A 175 2.97 -9.74 -0.10
CA GLU A 175 2.44 -11.04 -0.55
C GLU A 175 2.39 -11.18 -2.07
N ASN A 176 2.30 -10.06 -2.80
CA ASN A 176 2.16 -10.04 -4.26
C ASN A 176 3.37 -9.44 -4.98
N GLU A 177 4.50 -9.31 -4.27
CA GLU A 177 5.78 -8.81 -4.80
C GLU A 177 5.68 -7.42 -5.45
N LEU A 178 4.79 -6.56 -4.96
CA LEU A 178 4.64 -5.17 -5.40
C LEU A 178 5.64 -4.27 -4.67
N ARG A 179 6.94 -4.53 -4.82
CA ARG A 179 7.97 -3.97 -3.93
C ARG A 179 8.14 -2.46 -4.06
N SER A 180 7.77 -1.88 -5.19
CA SER A 180 7.77 -0.42 -5.40
C SER A 180 6.83 0.34 -4.46
N LEU A 181 5.80 -0.32 -3.92
CA LEU A 181 4.87 0.27 -2.95
C LEU A 181 5.46 0.30 -1.52
N LEU A 182 6.40 -0.61 -1.24
CA LEU A 182 6.88 -0.88 0.10
C LEU A 182 7.66 0.28 0.76
N PRO A 183 8.54 1.03 0.08
CA PRO A 183 9.32 2.07 0.75
C PRO A 183 8.45 3.11 1.46
N TRP A 184 7.32 3.51 0.85
CA TRP A 184 6.37 4.43 1.49
C TRP A 184 5.46 3.71 2.50
N ALA A 185 4.97 2.50 2.18
CA ALA A 185 4.13 1.72 3.08
C ALA A 185 4.82 1.41 4.43
N TYR A 186 6.16 1.21 4.43
CA TYR A 186 6.95 1.01 5.64
C TYR A 186 7.16 2.28 6.48
N VAL A 187 6.88 3.48 5.95
CA VAL A 187 6.73 4.72 6.76
C VAL A 187 5.37 4.70 7.48
N CYS A 188 4.96 3.53 7.96
CA CYS A 188 3.71 3.28 8.64
C CYS A 188 3.68 4.09 9.95
N PRO A 189 2.54 4.70 10.35
CA PRO A 189 2.43 5.53 11.56
C PRO A 189 2.20 4.75 12.87
N GLU A 190 1.58 3.57 12.82
CA GLU A 190 1.40 2.67 13.96
C GLU A 190 2.11 1.35 13.63
N ILE A 191 2.81 0.74 14.60
CA ILE A 191 3.62 -0.47 14.37
C ILE A 191 3.21 -1.60 15.29
N PHE A 192 2.91 -1.28 16.55
CA PHE A 192 2.83 -2.28 17.61
C PHE A 192 1.40 -2.73 17.86
N ASN A 193 0.45 -1.82 17.69
CA ASN A 193 -0.94 -2.10 18.02
C ASN A 193 -1.68 -2.72 16.84
N GLY A 194 -2.53 -3.68 17.16
CA GLY A 194 -3.54 -4.14 16.22
C GLY A 194 -4.56 -3.04 15.96
N LEU A 195 -4.86 -2.81 14.69
CA LEU A 195 -5.80 -1.77 14.26
C LEU A 195 -7.10 -2.40 13.77
N PRO A 196 -8.27 -1.84 14.12
CA PRO A 196 -9.55 -2.42 13.74
C PRO A 196 -9.78 -2.35 12.22
N ARG A 197 -10.36 -3.41 11.68
CA ARG A 197 -10.94 -3.48 10.34
C ARG A 197 -12.47 -3.29 10.39
N PRO A 198 -13.12 -2.89 9.28
CA PRO A 198 -14.57 -2.71 9.25
C PRO A 198 -15.40 -3.97 9.56
N ASP A 199 -14.84 -5.16 9.32
CA ASP A 199 -15.47 -6.45 9.61
C ASP A 199 -15.35 -6.88 11.09
N GLY A 200 -14.75 -6.04 11.95
CA GLY A 200 -14.51 -6.32 13.36
C GLY A 200 -13.24 -7.13 13.63
N THR A 201 -12.52 -7.58 12.59
CA THR A 201 -11.20 -8.19 12.77
C THR A 201 -10.12 -7.14 13.03
N THR A 202 -8.91 -7.58 13.33
CA THR A 202 -7.77 -6.71 13.62
C THR A 202 -6.67 -6.91 12.58
N SER A 203 -6.14 -5.80 12.05
CA SER A 203 -4.96 -5.79 11.20
C SER A 203 -3.69 -5.63 12.03
N LEU A 204 -2.74 -6.54 11.81
CA LEU A 204 -1.46 -6.64 12.49
C LEU A 204 -0.35 -6.75 11.45
N LEU A 205 0.77 -6.06 11.71
CA LEU A 205 2.00 -6.30 10.96
C LEU A 205 2.60 -7.65 11.34
N SER A 206 3.25 -8.31 10.39
CA SER A 206 4.06 -9.49 10.70
C SER A 206 5.26 -9.09 11.58
N SER A 207 5.89 -10.07 12.23
CA SER A 207 7.12 -9.82 13.00
C SER A 207 8.23 -9.23 12.12
N THR A 208 8.34 -9.69 10.88
CA THR A 208 9.30 -9.20 9.89
C THR A 208 9.01 -7.75 9.52
N ASP A 209 7.76 -7.42 9.21
CA ASP A 209 7.37 -6.06 8.83
C ASP A 209 7.52 -5.09 10.00
N THR A 210 7.20 -5.55 11.21
CA THR A 210 7.43 -4.81 12.46
C THR A 210 8.91 -4.45 12.61
N GLN A 211 9.81 -5.42 12.43
CA GLN A 211 11.25 -5.21 12.53
C GLN A 211 11.76 -4.23 11.46
N LEU A 212 11.31 -4.38 10.21
CA LEU A 212 11.68 -3.48 9.11
C LEU A 212 11.21 -2.05 9.35
N CYS A 213 9.96 -1.86 9.80
CA CYS A 213 9.42 -0.56 10.17
C CYS A 213 10.25 0.08 11.30
N ILE A 214 10.60 -0.65 12.36
CA ILE A 214 11.40 -0.12 13.48
C ILE A 214 12.79 0.32 13.01
N ILE A 215 13.50 -0.56 12.29
CA ILE A 215 14.85 -0.28 11.80
C ILE A 215 14.83 0.89 10.82
N GLY A 216 13.90 0.90 9.87
CA GLY A 216 13.78 1.95 8.88
C GLY A 216 13.41 3.30 9.50
N ARG A 217 12.55 3.31 10.52
CA ARG A 217 12.25 4.52 11.31
C ARG A 217 13.49 5.07 12.01
N ASP A 218 14.28 4.24 12.68
CA ASP A 218 15.54 4.70 13.33
C ASP A 218 16.50 5.30 12.30
N LYS A 219 16.69 4.64 11.16
CA LYS A 219 17.52 5.16 10.06
C LYS A 219 16.99 6.48 9.50
N LEU A 220 15.68 6.59 9.26
CA LEU A 220 15.04 7.82 8.78
C LEU A 220 15.27 8.99 9.74
N LEU A 221 15.04 8.76 11.04
CA LEU A 221 15.22 9.79 12.08
C LEU A 221 16.67 10.25 12.20
N ARG A 222 17.65 9.33 12.11
CA ARG A 222 19.07 9.70 12.11
C ARG A 222 19.48 10.43 10.83
N ALA A 223 18.94 9.99 9.69
CA ALA A 223 19.30 10.55 8.40
C ALA A 223 18.75 11.97 8.22
N GLN A 224 17.59 12.33 8.78
CA GLN A 224 16.91 13.60 8.48
C GLN A 224 17.78 14.86 8.69
N CYS A 225 18.70 14.83 9.66
CA CYS A 225 19.62 15.95 9.96
C CYS A 225 21.06 15.73 9.46
N SER A 226 21.32 14.66 8.70
CA SER A 226 22.63 14.45 8.07
C SER A 226 22.92 15.55 7.04
N PRO A 227 24.20 15.93 6.80
CA PRO A 227 24.56 17.11 6.00
C PRO A 227 23.98 17.15 4.58
N ASP A 228 23.72 15.99 3.97
CA ASP A 228 23.19 15.87 2.60
C ASP A 228 21.68 15.58 2.55
N LYS A 229 20.96 15.59 3.68
CA LYS A 229 19.53 15.26 3.78
C LYS A 229 18.67 16.49 4.11
N THR A 230 17.37 16.27 4.24
CA THR A 230 16.32 17.30 4.33
C THR A 230 16.62 18.45 5.29
N PHE A 231 17.21 18.18 6.45
CA PHE A 231 17.58 19.20 7.43
C PHE A 231 19.09 19.40 7.59
N GLY A 232 19.91 18.89 6.67
CA GLY A 232 21.36 19.11 6.68
C GLY A 232 21.75 20.59 6.62
N TRP A 233 20.90 21.44 6.03
CA TRP A 233 21.07 22.89 5.97
C TRP A 233 21.04 23.60 7.35
N LEU A 234 20.56 22.92 8.40
CA LEU A 234 20.60 23.44 9.77
C LEU A 234 22.02 23.44 10.35
N VAL A 235 22.90 22.58 9.84
CA VAL A 235 24.30 22.51 10.28
C VAL A 235 25.01 23.78 9.78
N PRO A 236 25.65 24.56 10.67
CA PRO A 236 26.41 25.74 10.26
C PRO A 236 27.52 25.35 9.27
N SER A 237 27.63 26.13 8.19
CA SER A 237 28.69 26.01 7.18
C SER A 237 29.20 27.39 6.83
N GLU A 238 30.42 27.49 6.30
CA GLU A 238 30.98 28.79 5.85
C GLU A 238 30.11 29.46 4.79
N SER A 239 29.48 28.67 3.93
CA SER A 239 28.52 29.11 2.92
C SER A 239 27.22 29.70 3.49
N ASN A 240 26.86 29.37 4.74
CA ASN A 240 25.69 29.91 5.43
C ASN A 240 25.95 31.29 6.08
N ALA A 241 27.22 31.63 6.32
CA ALA A 241 27.62 32.88 6.97
C ALA A 241 27.84 34.02 5.95
N ASN A 242 28.41 33.70 4.79
CA ASN A 242 28.72 34.67 3.74
C ASN A 242 27.44 35.17 3.05
N GLY A 243 27.07 36.44 3.28
CA GLY A 243 25.87 37.07 2.70
C GLY A 243 24.67 37.15 3.65
N CYS A 244 24.79 36.64 4.88
CA CYS A 244 23.77 36.82 5.91
C CYS A 244 23.73 38.29 6.40
N LYS A 245 22.54 38.91 6.40
CA LYS A 245 22.36 40.30 6.89
C LYS A 245 22.01 40.39 8.38
N HIS A 246 21.50 39.31 8.96
CA HIS A 246 21.02 39.27 10.36
C HIS A 246 21.53 38.00 11.05
N HIS A 247 22.83 37.94 11.36
CA HIS A 247 23.49 36.73 11.83
C HIS A 247 22.83 36.14 13.10
N GLU A 248 22.58 36.96 14.11
CA GLU A 248 21.98 36.53 15.38
C GLU A 248 20.57 35.95 15.18
N ILE A 249 19.70 36.65 14.45
CA ILE A 249 18.32 36.22 14.20
C ILE A 249 18.30 34.93 13.36
N CYS A 250 19.10 34.87 12.30
CA CYS A 250 19.14 33.69 11.42
C CYS A 250 19.78 32.48 12.12
N SER A 251 20.79 32.69 12.97
CA SER A 251 21.41 31.62 13.76
C SER A 251 20.42 31.05 14.78
N ARG A 252 19.78 31.92 15.58
CA ARG A 252 18.73 31.51 16.53
C ARG A 252 17.57 30.80 15.85
N SER A 253 17.19 31.24 14.65
CA SER A 253 16.14 30.57 13.87
C SER A 253 16.54 29.15 13.47
N ARG A 254 17.79 28.93 13.03
CA ARG A 254 18.30 27.57 12.74
C ARG A 254 18.31 26.71 13.99
N GLU A 255 18.85 27.25 15.08
CA GLU A 255 18.92 26.55 16.37
C GLU A 255 17.54 26.16 16.89
N SER A 256 16.55 27.05 16.81
CA SER A 256 15.18 26.77 17.22
C SER A 256 14.56 25.61 16.43
N ILE A 257 14.79 25.57 15.13
CA ILE A 257 14.32 24.48 14.26
C ILE A 257 15.03 23.18 14.61
N TRP A 258 16.36 23.23 14.78
CA TRP A 258 17.17 22.08 15.16
C TRP A 258 16.70 21.50 16.50
N TYR A 259 16.47 22.36 17.50
CA TYR A 259 15.96 21.97 18.81
C TYR A 259 14.60 21.29 18.72
N SER A 260 13.69 21.81 17.89
CA SER A 260 12.37 21.19 17.65
C SER A 260 12.50 19.75 17.13
N PHE A 261 13.39 19.53 16.15
CA PHE A 261 13.63 18.19 15.61
C PHE A 261 14.37 17.26 16.58
N ALA A 262 15.30 17.79 17.36
CA ALA A 262 16.05 17.01 18.35
C ALA A 262 15.15 16.55 19.52
N THR A 263 14.19 17.37 19.94
CA THR A 263 13.33 17.09 21.10
C THR A 263 12.00 16.41 20.75
N SER A 264 11.51 16.57 19.52
CA SER A 264 10.28 15.94 19.04
C SER A 264 10.50 15.35 17.64
N PRO A 265 11.38 14.34 17.51
CA PRO A 265 11.64 13.73 16.21
C PRO A 265 10.39 13.04 15.68
N ARG A 266 10.00 13.37 14.44
CA ARG A 266 8.89 12.70 13.76
C ARG A 266 9.31 12.31 12.35
N ILE A 267 9.04 11.06 11.97
CA ILE A 267 9.48 10.48 10.68
C ILE A 267 8.92 11.24 9.48
N GLN A 268 7.72 11.81 9.60
CA GLN A 268 7.10 12.64 8.57
C GLN A 268 7.92 13.89 8.23
N TYR A 269 8.80 14.34 9.14
CA TYR A 269 9.64 15.48 8.87
C TYR A 269 10.70 15.19 7.81
N ALA A 270 11.12 13.94 7.65
CA ALA A 270 12.14 13.53 6.69
C ALA A 270 11.83 13.98 5.25
N LEU A 271 10.56 14.19 4.89
CA LEU A 271 10.15 14.64 3.54
C LEU A 271 9.39 15.98 3.56
N SER A 272 9.60 16.82 4.58
CA SER A 272 8.96 18.13 4.67
C SER A 272 9.34 19.05 3.53
N THR A 273 8.41 19.90 3.08
CA THR A 273 8.68 20.93 2.06
C THR A 273 9.24 22.20 2.70
N PRO A 274 10.00 23.03 1.96
CA PRO A 274 10.54 24.28 2.49
C PRO A 274 9.49 25.38 2.70
N LYS A 275 8.19 25.11 2.49
CA LYS A 275 7.11 26.11 2.57
C LYS A 275 7.07 26.81 3.94
N PHE A 276 7.33 26.09 5.04
CA PHE A 276 7.32 26.67 6.39
C PHE A 276 8.41 27.74 6.59
N LEU A 277 9.51 27.67 5.83
CA LEU A 277 10.61 28.62 5.93
C LEU A 277 10.14 30.04 5.66
N THR A 278 9.11 30.25 4.84
CA THR A 278 8.53 31.58 4.52
C THR A 278 7.98 32.31 5.74
N ARG A 279 7.60 31.58 6.79
CA ARG A 279 7.02 32.14 8.03
C ARG A 279 8.05 32.45 9.10
N LEU A 280 9.32 32.13 8.86
CA LEU A 280 10.41 32.28 9.82
C LEU A 280 11.22 33.56 9.58
N PRO A 281 11.87 34.12 10.62
CA PRO A 281 12.55 35.41 10.55
C PRO A 281 13.96 35.31 9.95
N PHE A 282 14.14 34.51 8.90
CA PHE A 282 15.38 34.49 8.11
C PHE A 282 15.51 35.75 7.25
N CYS A 283 16.72 36.29 7.11
CA CYS A 283 16.99 37.22 6.01
C CYS A 283 16.86 36.48 4.67
N ASP A 284 16.57 37.21 3.58
CA ASP A 284 16.30 36.62 2.26
C ASP A 284 17.40 35.65 1.80
N HIS A 285 18.66 36.05 1.97
CA HIS A 285 19.81 35.20 1.61
C HIS A 285 19.78 33.82 2.32
N CYS A 286 19.68 33.80 3.66
CA CYS A 286 19.62 32.55 4.40
C CYS A 286 18.36 31.73 4.09
N ARG A 287 17.24 32.40 3.79
CA ARG A 287 15.99 31.73 3.41
C ARG A 287 16.14 30.99 2.09
N GLU A 288 16.71 31.62 1.07
CA GLU A 288 16.92 30.97 -0.23
C GLU A 288 17.93 29.83 -0.13
N ARG A 289 19.06 30.02 0.57
CA ARG A 289 20.01 28.93 0.85
C ARG A 289 19.36 27.75 1.59
N ALA A 290 18.52 28.02 2.58
CA ALA A 290 17.77 26.99 3.30
C ALA A 290 16.78 26.25 2.39
N LYS A 291 16.06 26.97 1.50
CA LYS A 291 15.15 26.37 0.52
C LYS A 291 15.91 25.45 -0.45
N GLU A 292 17.01 25.92 -1.02
CA GLU A 292 17.87 25.14 -1.93
C GLU A 292 18.39 23.89 -1.25
N GLY A 293 19.00 24.04 -0.06
CA GLY A 293 19.57 22.94 0.70
C GLY A 293 18.52 21.91 1.12
N MET A 294 17.36 22.36 1.60
CA MET A 294 16.25 21.49 1.98
C MET A 294 15.66 20.75 0.77
N THR A 295 15.52 21.41 -0.38
CA THR A 295 14.99 20.79 -1.61
C THR A 295 15.93 19.69 -2.11
N ALA A 296 17.23 19.99 -2.21
CA ALA A 296 18.24 19.01 -2.61
C ALA A 296 18.36 17.87 -1.60
N GLY A 297 18.35 18.19 -0.30
CA GLY A 297 18.42 17.20 0.77
C GLY A 297 17.20 16.28 0.82
N ARG A 298 16.01 16.80 0.52
CA ARG A 298 14.77 16.02 0.42
C ARG A 298 14.79 15.06 -0.76
N ALA A 299 15.31 15.46 -1.92
CA ALA A 299 15.52 14.55 -3.05
C ALA A 299 16.46 13.40 -2.67
N LYS A 300 17.58 13.71 -2.01
CA LYS A 300 18.52 12.69 -1.50
C LYS A 300 17.96 11.82 -0.38
N MET A 301 16.99 12.32 0.40
CA MET A 301 16.27 11.53 1.38
C MET A 301 15.34 10.53 0.68
N TRP A 302 14.57 11.00 -0.31
CA TRP A 302 13.69 10.15 -1.10
C TRP A 302 14.46 9.02 -1.78
N GLU A 303 15.57 9.33 -2.45
CA GLU A 303 16.40 8.33 -3.12
C GLU A 303 16.97 7.27 -2.15
N ALA A 304 17.24 7.65 -0.91
CA ALA A 304 17.75 6.73 0.10
C ALA A 304 16.66 5.89 0.78
N LEU A 305 15.37 6.27 0.65
CA LEU A 305 14.25 5.66 1.38
C LEU A 305 14.19 4.13 1.27
N PRO A 306 14.30 3.51 0.07
CA PRO A 306 14.24 2.05 -0.04
C PRO A 306 15.32 1.34 0.79
N SER A 307 16.56 1.83 0.72
CA SER A 307 17.70 1.23 1.45
C SER A 307 17.55 1.30 2.97
N MET A 308 16.79 2.27 3.48
CA MET A 308 16.48 2.36 4.91
C MET A 308 15.66 1.16 5.38
N PHE A 309 14.78 0.66 4.53
CA PHE A 309 13.96 -0.53 4.76
C PHE A 309 14.57 -1.82 4.18
N GLY A 310 15.84 -1.79 3.75
CA GLY A 310 16.51 -2.98 3.20
C GLY A 310 16.03 -3.39 1.80
N LEU A 311 15.45 -2.45 1.04
CA LEU A 311 14.96 -2.67 -0.31
C LEU A 311 15.99 -2.19 -1.37
N PRO A 312 15.93 -2.74 -2.60
CA PRO A 312 16.68 -2.23 -3.75
C PRO A 312 16.43 -0.74 -4.04
N PRO A 313 17.33 -0.06 -4.76
CA PRO A 313 17.14 1.34 -5.17
C PRO A 313 15.92 1.51 -6.09
N TRP A 314 15.41 2.74 -6.18
CA TRP A 314 14.17 3.05 -6.90
C TRP A 314 14.15 2.65 -8.37
N ASN A 315 15.29 2.72 -9.06
CA ASN A 315 15.39 2.34 -10.48
C ASN A 315 15.08 0.85 -10.69
N GLU A 316 15.49 -0.01 -9.75
CA GLU A 316 15.16 -1.44 -9.78
C GLU A 316 13.69 -1.65 -9.41
N LEU A 317 13.24 -1.06 -8.29
CA LEU A 317 11.86 -1.20 -7.82
C LEU A 317 10.81 -0.75 -8.86
N LYS A 318 11.07 0.34 -9.59
CA LYS A 318 10.15 0.86 -10.61
C LYS A 318 10.05 -0.01 -11.85
N SER A 319 11.04 -0.87 -12.11
CA SER A 319 11.04 -1.77 -13.25
C SER A 319 10.19 -3.03 -13.05
N GLU A 320 9.67 -3.24 -11.84
CA GLU A 320 8.91 -4.43 -11.43
C GLU A 320 7.38 -4.31 -11.62
N LEU A 321 6.86 -3.11 -11.93
CA LEU A 321 5.42 -2.84 -12.11
C LEU A 321 5.01 -2.89 -13.60
#